data_AF-A0A816PWU7-F1
#
_entry.id   AF-A0A816PWU7-F1
#
_cell.length_a   1.000
_cell.length_b   1.000
_cell.length_c   1.000
_cell.angle_alpha   90.00
_cell.angle_beta   90.00
_cell.angle_gamma   90.00
#
_symmetry.space_group_name_H-M   'P 1'
#
loop_
_entity.id
_entity.type
_entity.pdbx_description
1 polymer ?
#
loop_
_entity_poly.entity_id
_entity_poly.type
_entity_poly.pdbx_seq_one_letter_code
_entity_poly.pdbx_strand_id
1 'polypeptide(L)'
;MSSYNRPASSHYLEVCISSIGYHTEPHTVLTHFERFGTIDHYNFTSPDGRGFVFISYTNLEGVDRCMSSRPHRLDGQHLYVKRAIPYTDDNPREHIDTTRDLLIVVDSINVDEHFLKCLREYFSFYGTLYACKYCHEANFDYILVEFADYDQVDRVILDKPHYFNEKPLNIMKCTSTNKIIMNMKYASKNPDSVDINENFLKFQYNLKSTSFQKKDDSMSEIDLEKEVSRLETLLKKTTENFNVTRKQLEDDCCEQLRKLNADANRSHQLQQDLEQEYTKLLVEYKSLTRENEELNEQYLQAELENFEITSYYEQILADVTAETAQLEAEYTEKLEIVYANDTVTSASSRPTSASRTSTSLTPPTIPDEDNDENEE
;
A
#
# COMPACT_ATOMS: atom_id res chain seq x y z
N MET A 1 -39.15 -19.18 0.13
CA MET A 1 -37.87 -19.46 -0.54
C MET A 1 -38.09 -19.33 -2.05
N SER A 2 -37.84 -18.14 -2.60
CA SER A 2 -37.82 -17.93 -4.06
C SER A 2 -36.39 -17.51 -4.40
N SER A 3 -35.53 -18.50 -4.62
CA SER A 3 -34.20 -18.30 -5.20
C SER A 3 -34.40 -17.88 -6.65
N TYR A 4 -34.51 -16.59 -6.89
CA TYR A 4 -34.40 -16.04 -8.23
C TYR A 4 -33.03 -16.42 -8.78
N ASN A 5 -33.04 -17.31 -9.78
CA ASN A 5 -31.88 -17.77 -10.51
C ASN A 5 -31.32 -16.56 -11.28
N ARG A 6 -30.43 -15.81 -10.65
CA ARG A 6 -29.88 -14.56 -11.17
C ARG A 6 -28.60 -14.87 -11.95
N PRO A 7 -28.39 -14.28 -13.14
CA PRO A 7 -27.18 -14.51 -13.91
C PRO A 7 -25.93 -14.12 -13.11
N ALA A 8 -24.90 -14.96 -13.16
CA ALA A 8 -23.65 -14.80 -12.40
C ALA A 8 -22.96 -13.43 -12.62
N SER A 9 -23.13 -12.82 -13.79
CA SER A 9 -22.62 -11.48 -14.13
C SER A 9 -23.22 -10.34 -13.30
N SER A 10 -24.36 -10.57 -12.63
CA SER A 10 -25.04 -9.53 -11.85
C SER A 10 -24.43 -9.31 -10.47
N HIS A 11 -23.64 -10.24 -9.94
CA HIS A 11 -23.09 -10.13 -8.58
C HIS A 11 -21.90 -9.16 -8.49
N TYR A 12 -21.20 -8.90 -9.60
CA TYR A 12 -20.13 -7.89 -9.65
C TYR A 12 -20.62 -6.47 -9.34
N LEU A 13 -21.91 -6.22 -9.61
CA LEU A 13 -22.53 -4.92 -9.43
C LEU A 13 -23.29 -4.80 -8.11
N GLU A 14 -23.18 -5.80 -7.24
CA GLU A 14 -24.03 -5.93 -6.06
C GLU A 14 -23.23 -5.87 -4.75
N VAL A 15 -23.77 -5.14 -3.78
CA VAL A 15 -23.27 -5.08 -2.41
C VAL A 15 -24.29 -5.71 -1.45
N CYS A 16 -23.77 -6.39 -0.44
CA CYS A 16 -24.55 -6.90 0.69
C CYS A 16 -24.33 -5.97 1.89
N ILE A 17 -25.43 -5.43 2.40
CA ILE A 17 -25.47 -4.55 3.56
C ILE A 17 -26.11 -5.30 4.72
N SER A 18 -25.45 -5.27 5.87
CA SER A 18 -25.90 -5.89 7.10
C SER A 18 -25.75 -4.95 8.29
N SER A 19 -26.20 -5.40 9.46
CA SER A 19 -26.26 -4.59 10.68
C SER A 19 -27.16 -3.35 10.55
N ILE A 20 -28.26 -3.49 9.81
CA ILE A 20 -29.28 -2.45 9.65
C ILE A 20 -30.12 -2.37 10.93
N GLY A 21 -30.39 -1.16 11.39
CA GLY A 21 -31.11 -0.92 12.63
C GLY A 21 -32.55 -1.41 12.63
N TYR A 22 -33.02 -1.82 13.82
CA TYR A 22 -34.36 -2.40 13.99
C TYR A 22 -35.50 -1.46 13.56
N HIS A 23 -35.29 -0.15 13.66
CA HIS A 23 -36.27 0.88 13.30
C HIS A 23 -36.02 1.52 11.93
N THR A 24 -34.98 1.09 11.21
CA THR A 24 -34.61 1.67 9.92
C THR A 24 -35.53 1.14 8.83
N GLU A 25 -36.25 2.04 8.16
CA GLU A 25 -37.14 1.66 7.06
C GLU A 25 -36.36 1.30 5.77
N PRO A 26 -36.86 0.36 4.96
CA PRO A 26 -36.27 0.02 3.66
C PRO A 26 -35.96 1.21 2.76
N HIS A 27 -36.88 2.18 2.71
CA HIS A 27 -36.72 3.40 1.91
C HIS A 27 -35.50 4.22 2.36
N THR A 28 -35.30 4.37 3.67
CA THR A 28 -34.16 5.08 4.26
C THR A 28 -32.83 4.44 3.89
N VAL A 29 -32.76 3.11 3.84
CA VAL A 29 -31.57 2.37 3.38
C VAL A 29 -31.29 2.71 1.91
N LEU A 30 -32.30 2.61 1.04
CA LEU A 30 -32.12 2.90 -0.40
C LEU A 30 -31.67 4.35 -0.64
N THR A 31 -32.34 5.33 -0.01
CA THR A 31 -31.97 6.75 -0.13
C THR A 31 -30.55 7.04 0.36
N HIS A 32 -30.04 6.27 1.33
CA HIS A 32 -28.65 6.38 1.75
C HIS A 32 -27.68 5.90 0.66
N PHE A 33 -27.95 4.76 0.05
CA PHE A 33 -27.05 4.11 -0.91
C PHE A 33 -27.15 4.65 -2.35
N GLU A 34 -28.26 5.30 -2.73
CA GLU A 34 -28.41 5.98 -4.03
C GLU A 34 -27.35 7.08 -4.27
N ARG A 35 -26.73 7.59 -3.20
CA ARG A 35 -25.67 8.61 -3.29
C ARG A 35 -24.39 8.09 -3.94
N PHE A 36 -24.17 6.78 -3.91
CA PHE A 36 -22.97 6.16 -4.47
C PHE A 36 -23.16 5.75 -5.93
N GLY A 37 -24.39 5.70 -6.44
CA GLY A 37 -24.69 5.40 -7.83
C GLY A 37 -26.16 5.07 -8.05
N THR A 38 -26.54 4.95 -9.32
CA THR A 38 -27.90 4.55 -9.69
C THR A 38 -28.14 3.10 -9.30
N ILE A 39 -29.12 2.87 -8.42
CA ILE A 39 -29.56 1.53 -8.04
C ILE A 39 -30.43 0.96 -9.18
N ASP A 40 -30.07 -0.22 -9.67
CA ASP A 40 -30.85 -0.95 -10.68
C ASP A 40 -31.97 -1.75 -10.00
N HIS A 41 -31.62 -2.52 -8.97
CA HIS A 41 -32.59 -3.29 -8.20
C HIS A 41 -32.06 -3.61 -6.79
N TYR A 42 -32.96 -4.00 -5.89
CA TYR A 42 -32.63 -4.32 -4.51
C TYR A 42 -33.42 -5.53 -4.01
N ASN A 43 -32.88 -6.24 -3.01
CA ASN A 43 -33.53 -7.40 -2.39
C ASN A 43 -33.36 -7.40 -0.87
N PHE A 44 -34.47 -7.25 -0.16
CA PHE A 44 -34.52 -7.38 1.30
C PHE A 44 -34.77 -8.85 1.66
N THR A 45 -33.82 -9.48 2.34
CA THR A 45 -33.89 -10.94 2.61
C THR A 45 -34.78 -11.26 3.83
N SER A 46 -35.13 -10.26 4.64
CA SER A 46 -36.07 -10.39 5.75
C SER A 46 -37.39 -9.71 5.40
N PRO A 47 -38.57 -10.33 5.67
CA PRO A 47 -39.89 -9.73 5.43
C PRO A 47 -40.07 -8.35 6.05
N ASP A 48 -39.28 -8.06 7.09
CA ASP A 48 -39.39 -6.85 7.89
C ASP A 48 -38.19 -5.89 7.65
N GLY A 49 -37.31 -6.20 6.68
CA GLY A 49 -36.05 -5.49 6.45
C GLY A 49 -34.92 -5.81 7.45
N ARG A 50 -35.15 -6.75 8.39
CA ARG A 50 -34.32 -7.04 9.57
C ARG A 50 -33.22 -8.08 9.37
N GLY A 51 -32.29 -7.87 8.44
CA GLY A 51 -31.12 -8.76 8.36
C GLY A 51 -30.07 -8.31 7.38
N PHE A 52 -30.38 -8.47 6.09
CA PHE A 52 -29.48 -8.16 4.99
C PHE A 52 -30.25 -7.56 3.82
N VAL A 53 -29.62 -6.60 3.16
CA VAL A 53 -30.11 -6.00 1.93
C VAL A 53 -29.05 -6.18 0.87
N PHE A 54 -29.47 -6.63 -0.29
CA PHE A 54 -28.64 -6.61 -1.47
C PHE A 54 -29.05 -5.43 -2.33
N ILE A 55 -28.08 -4.61 -2.74
CA ILE A 55 -28.27 -3.47 -3.63
C ILE A 55 -27.37 -3.67 -4.84
N SER A 56 -27.99 -3.70 -6.02
CA SER A 56 -27.27 -3.75 -7.29
C SER A 56 -27.28 -2.38 -7.93
N TYR A 57 -26.10 -1.91 -8.32
CA TYR A 57 -25.92 -0.69 -9.09
C TYR A 57 -25.97 -0.97 -10.59
N THR A 58 -26.22 0.07 -11.38
CA THR A 58 -26.17 -0.03 -12.85
C THR A 58 -24.74 -0.18 -13.39
N ASN A 59 -23.73 0.22 -12.61
CA ASN A 59 -22.33 0.19 -13.00
C ASN A 59 -21.41 -0.18 -11.83
N LEU A 60 -20.21 -0.68 -12.16
CA LEU A 60 -19.22 -1.11 -11.16
C LEU A 60 -18.71 0.07 -10.32
N GLU A 61 -18.65 1.25 -10.92
CA GLU A 61 -18.26 2.48 -10.25
C GLU A 61 -19.15 2.79 -9.03
N GLY A 62 -20.44 2.46 -9.09
CA GLY A 62 -21.36 2.58 -7.96
C GLY A 62 -20.98 1.69 -6.78
N VAL A 63 -20.60 0.44 -7.06
CA VAL A 63 -20.08 -0.49 -6.05
C VAL A 63 -18.78 0.04 -5.47
N ASP A 64 -17.84 0.46 -6.32
CA ASP A 64 -16.52 0.91 -5.87
C ASP A 64 -16.61 2.19 -5.03
N ARG A 65 -17.47 3.15 -5.40
CA ARG A 65 -17.76 4.33 -4.57
C ARG A 65 -18.43 3.98 -3.25
N CYS A 66 -19.36 3.02 -3.27
CA CYS A 66 -19.98 2.52 -2.04
C CYS A 66 -18.95 1.87 -1.12
N MET A 67 -18.05 1.04 -1.65
CA MET A 67 -17.01 0.39 -0.87
C MET A 67 -15.92 1.37 -0.40
N SER A 68 -15.54 2.37 -1.18
CA SER A 68 -14.55 3.37 -0.75
C SER A 68 -15.08 4.35 0.28
N SER A 69 -16.40 4.55 0.35
CA SER A 69 -17.06 5.45 1.31
C SER A 69 -17.31 4.84 2.69
N ARG A 70 -16.79 3.64 2.98
CA ARG A 70 -16.86 3.03 4.32
C ARG A 70 -16.01 3.86 5.31
N PRO A 71 -16.42 3.98 6.59
CA PRO A 71 -17.56 3.30 7.22
C PRO A 71 -18.91 3.99 6.95
N HIS A 72 -19.94 3.19 6.70
CA HIS A 72 -21.31 3.68 6.52
C HIS A 72 -22.05 3.78 7.85
N ARG A 73 -22.89 4.82 7.98
CA ARG A 73 -23.73 5.06 9.16
C ARG A 73 -25.14 5.44 8.77
N LEU A 74 -26.13 4.81 9.41
CA LEU A 74 -27.54 5.08 9.22
C LEU A 74 -28.24 5.03 10.58
N ASP A 75 -29.06 6.04 10.90
CA ASP A 75 -29.76 6.18 12.19
C ASP A 75 -28.84 6.04 13.42
N GLY A 76 -27.59 6.52 13.30
CA GLY A 76 -26.58 6.41 14.36
C GLY A 76 -25.96 5.02 14.52
N GLN A 77 -26.37 4.03 13.72
CA GLN A 77 -25.79 2.68 13.70
C GLN A 77 -24.77 2.52 12.58
N HIS A 78 -23.72 1.75 12.85
CA HIS A 78 -22.74 1.36 11.84
C HIS A 78 -23.32 0.24 10.97
N LEU A 79 -23.28 0.46 9.66
CA LEU A 79 -23.63 -0.57 8.70
C LEU A 79 -22.38 -1.34 8.30
N TYR A 80 -22.55 -2.63 8.07
CA TYR A 80 -21.50 -3.48 7.52
C TYR A 80 -21.79 -3.73 6.05
N VAL A 81 -20.85 -3.37 5.18
CA VAL A 81 -21.03 -3.43 3.73
C VAL A 81 -19.89 -4.24 3.12
N LYS A 82 -20.25 -5.24 2.33
CA LYS A 82 -19.32 -6.09 1.57
C LYS A 82 -19.84 -6.32 0.15
N ARG A 83 -18.99 -6.78 -0.76
CA ARG A 83 -19.47 -7.21 -2.09
C ARG A 83 -20.31 -8.48 -1.96
N ALA A 84 -21.33 -8.60 -2.80
CA ALA A 84 -22.14 -9.81 -2.84
C ALA A 84 -21.38 -10.89 -3.59
N ILE A 85 -21.03 -11.96 -2.88
CA ILE A 85 -20.37 -13.13 -3.47
C ILE A 85 -21.42 -14.21 -3.69
N PRO A 86 -21.48 -14.83 -4.88
CA PRO A 86 -22.43 -15.89 -5.16
C PRO A 86 -22.17 -17.10 -4.24
N TYR A 87 -23.26 -17.74 -3.81
CA TYR A 87 -23.17 -19.01 -3.11
C TYR A 87 -22.73 -20.11 -4.08
N THR A 88 -21.79 -20.94 -3.64
CA THR A 88 -21.38 -22.16 -4.35
C THR A 88 -21.34 -23.34 -3.36
N ASP A 89 -21.74 -24.52 -3.83
CA ASP A 89 -21.72 -25.74 -3.01
C ASP A 89 -20.29 -26.15 -2.63
N ASP A 90 -19.32 -25.86 -3.52
CA ASP A 90 -17.90 -26.16 -3.31
C ASP A 90 -17.30 -25.37 -2.15
N ASN A 91 -17.69 -24.09 -2.00
CA ASN A 91 -17.17 -23.17 -0.98
C ASN A 91 -18.31 -22.53 -0.17
N PRO A 92 -18.99 -23.30 0.70
CA PRO A 92 -20.25 -22.87 1.33
C PRO A 92 -20.09 -21.69 2.30
N ARG A 93 -18.87 -21.32 2.70
CA ARG A 93 -18.62 -20.18 3.60
C ARG A 93 -18.05 -18.95 2.90
N GLU A 94 -17.61 -19.05 1.65
CA GLU A 94 -16.89 -17.97 0.95
C GLU A 94 -17.74 -16.70 0.76
N HIS A 95 -19.05 -16.88 0.59
CA HIS A 95 -20.01 -15.78 0.51
C HIS A 95 -20.28 -15.07 1.85
N ILE A 96 -19.99 -15.73 2.98
CA ILE A 96 -20.23 -15.20 4.33
C ILE A 96 -18.97 -14.55 4.87
N ASP A 97 -17.86 -15.28 4.78
CA ASP A 97 -16.60 -14.94 5.42
C ASP A 97 -16.02 -13.62 4.90
N THR A 98 -15.43 -12.85 5.80
CA THR A 98 -14.75 -11.62 5.46
C THR A 98 -13.38 -11.58 6.11
N THR A 99 -12.36 -11.31 5.31
CA THR A 99 -10.96 -11.35 5.71
C THR A 99 -10.14 -10.47 4.80
N ARG A 100 -8.98 -10.03 5.29
CA ARG A 100 -7.96 -9.33 4.50
C ARG A 100 -6.95 -10.29 3.88
N ASP A 101 -7.07 -11.57 4.16
CA ASP A 101 -6.06 -12.56 3.82
C ASP A 101 -6.60 -13.54 2.79
N LEU A 102 -5.84 -13.74 1.71
CA LEU A 102 -6.03 -14.80 0.74
C LEU A 102 -5.02 -15.92 0.97
N LEU A 103 -5.48 -17.14 0.76
CA LEU A 103 -4.66 -18.33 0.72
C LEU A 103 -4.63 -18.86 -0.72
N ILE A 104 -3.45 -19.12 -1.22
CA ILE A 104 -3.23 -19.71 -2.54
C ILE A 104 -2.52 -21.03 -2.34
N VAL A 105 -3.19 -22.14 -2.63
CA VAL A 105 -2.57 -23.46 -2.53
C VAL A 105 -1.68 -23.68 -3.75
N VAL A 106 -0.43 -24.06 -3.51
CA VAL A 106 0.61 -24.22 -4.53
C VAL A 106 1.34 -25.54 -4.34
N ASP A 107 1.85 -26.09 -5.44
CA ASP A 107 2.74 -27.24 -5.39
C ASP A 107 4.17 -26.77 -5.08
N SER A 108 4.85 -27.43 -4.13
CA SER A 108 6.16 -27.09 -3.56
C SER A 108 7.30 -26.82 -4.55
N ILE A 109 7.14 -27.25 -5.81
CA ILE A 109 8.24 -27.41 -6.76
C ILE A 109 8.54 -26.10 -7.53
N ASN A 110 7.64 -25.10 -7.51
CA ASN A 110 7.73 -23.96 -8.43
C ASN A 110 7.58 -22.56 -7.78
N VAL A 111 7.88 -22.42 -6.49
CA VAL A 111 7.75 -21.11 -5.81
C VAL A 111 9.12 -20.58 -5.43
N ASP A 112 9.68 -19.74 -6.29
CA ASP A 112 10.89 -18.96 -6.02
C ASP A 112 10.56 -17.50 -5.68
N GLU A 113 11.59 -16.70 -5.38
CA GLU A 113 11.41 -15.28 -5.03
C GLU A 113 10.88 -14.47 -6.21
N HIS A 114 11.27 -14.82 -7.45
CA HIS A 114 10.77 -14.16 -8.66
C HIS A 114 9.27 -14.40 -8.85
N PHE A 115 8.81 -15.63 -8.66
CA PHE A 115 7.39 -16.00 -8.68
C PHE A 115 6.60 -15.18 -7.65
N LEU A 116 7.09 -15.08 -6.41
CA LEU A 116 6.43 -14.29 -5.36
C LEU A 116 6.36 -12.79 -5.71
N LYS A 117 7.42 -12.25 -6.34
CA LYS A 117 7.44 -10.86 -6.81
C LYS A 117 6.38 -10.63 -7.89
N CYS A 118 6.36 -11.45 -8.93
CA CYS A 118 5.39 -11.33 -10.02
C CYS A 118 3.95 -11.57 -9.53
N LEU A 119 3.76 -12.48 -8.56
CA LEU A 119 2.45 -12.73 -7.96
C LEU A 119 1.98 -11.52 -7.14
N ARG A 120 2.89 -10.86 -6.41
CA ARG A 120 2.62 -9.60 -5.71
C ARG A 120 2.21 -8.50 -6.71
N GLU A 121 2.92 -8.36 -7.83
CA GLU A 121 2.57 -7.42 -8.89
C GLU A 121 1.18 -7.72 -9.46
N TYR A 122 0.86 -8.99 -9.74
CA TYR A 122 -0.46 -9.41 -10.20
C TYR A 122 -1.59 -9.05 -9.21
N PHE A 123 -1.41 -9.33 -7.93
CA PHE A 123 -2.44 -8.99 -6.94
C PHE A 123 -2.52 -7.50 -6.61
N SER A 124 -1.49 -6.72 -6.92
CA SER A 124 -1.49 -5.28 -6.67
C SER A 124 -2.54 -4.52 -7.49
N PHE A 125 -3.00 -5.08 -8.62
CA PHE A 125 -4.11 -4.54 -9.42
C PHE A 125 -5.46 -4.54 -8.67
N TYR A 126 -5.59 -5.39 -7.65
CA TYR A 126 -6.78 -5.46 -6.81
C TYR A 126 -6.74 -4.46 -5.66
N GLY A 127 -5.54 -4.11 -5.19
CA GLY A 127 -5.32 -3.06 -4.21
C GLY A 127 -4.01 -3.21 -3.45
N THR A 128 -3.86 -2.40 -2.40
CA THR A 128 -2.66 -2.34 -1.57
C THR A 128 -2.41 -3.65 -0.82
N LEU A 129 -1.23 -4.22 -1.03
CA LEU A 129 -0.76 -5.44 -0.38
C LEU A 129 0.15 -5.09 0.80
N TYR A 130 -0.09 -5.72 1.95
CA TYR A 130 0.83 -5.68 3.10
C TYR A 130 1.85 -6.81 3.06
N ALA A 131 1.44 -8.01 2.65
CA ALA A 131 2.33 -9.14 2.56
C ALA A 131 1.96 -10.10 1.43
N CYS A 132 2.98 -10.77 0.91
CA CYS A 132 2.85 -11.93 0.04
C CYS A 132 3.99 -12.86 0.43
N LYS A 133 3.68 -13.94 1.13
CA LYS A 133 4.65 -14.83 1.78
C LYS A 133 4.39 -16.27 1.37
N TYR A 134 5.45 -16.96 1.00
CA TYR A 134 5.42 -18.42 0.87
C TYR A 134 5.48 -19.08 2.24
N CYS A 135 4.60 -20.05 2.44
CA CYS A 135 4.50 -20.83 3.66
C CYS A 135 4.60 -22.31 3.28
N HIS A 136 5.64 -22.96 3.79
CA HIS A 136 5.83 -24.40 3.66
C HIS A 136 5.29 -25.10 4.90
N GLU A 137 4.28 -25.96 4.73
CA GLU A 137 3.72 -26.77 5.81
C GLU A 137 3.83 -28.26 5.51
N ALA A 138 3.84 -29.08 6.55
CA ALA A 138 4.13 -30.52 6.47
C ALA A 138 3.21 -31.34 5.54
N ASN A 139 2.08 -30.79 5.07
CA ASN A 139 1.14 -31.50 4.19
C ASN A 139 0.73 -30.73 2.93
N PHE A 140 1.03 -29.43 2.84
CA PHE A 140 0.71 -28.62 1.66
C PHE A 140 1.47 -27.31 1.75
N ASP A 141 1.80 -26.76 0.58
CA ASP A 141 2.41 -25.46 0.48
C ASP A 141 1.39 -24.44 0.05
N TYR A 142 1.53 -23.23 0.56
CA TYR A 142 0.62 -22.16 0.24
C TYR A 142 1.33 -20.82 0.25
N ILE A 143 0.70 -19.86 -0.41
CA ILE A 143 1.10 -18.47 -0.37
C ILE A 143 0.01 -17.71 0.37
N LEU A 144 0.41 -16.99 1.41
CA LEU A 144 -0.44 -16.07 2.14
C LEU A 144 -0.28 -14.67 1.52
N VAL A 145 -1.40 -14.12 1.06
CA VAL A 145 -1.46 -12.76 0.52
C VAL A 145 -2.32 -11.92 1.44
N GLU A 146 -1.72 -10.93 2.09
CA GLU A 146 -2.39 -10.03 3.04
C GLU A 146 -2.64 -8.68 2.37
N PHE A 147 -3.90 -8.29 2.30
CA PHE A 147 -4.38 -7.03 1.73
C PHE A 147 -4.61 -5.98 2.82
N ALA A 148 -4.68 -4.72 2.41
CA ALA A 148 -5.02 -3.62 3.32
C ALA A 148 -6.50 -3.67 3.76
N ASP A 149 -7.38 -4.11 2.88
CA ASP A 149 -8.82 -4.18 3.14
C ASP A 149 -9.46 -5.47 2.62
N TYR A 150 -10.57 -5.87 3.25
CA TYR A 150 -11.28 -7.08 2.85
C TYR A 150 -12.03 -6.94 1.52
N ASP A 151 -12.31 -5.72 1.06
CA ASP A 151 -12.89 -5.48 -0.27
C ASP A 151 -11.97 -5.98 -1.39
N GLN A 152 -10.67 -5.83 -1.21
CA GLN A 152 -9.65 -6.26 -2.17
C GLN A 152 -9.68 -7.79 -2.32
N VAL A 153 -9.85 -8.50 -1.20
CA VAL A 153 -10.05 -9.94 -1.17
C VAL A 153 -11.34 -10.33 -1.88
N ASP A 154 -12.47 -9.68 -1.57
CA ASP A 154 -13.76 -9.98 -2.20
C ASP A 154 -13.71 -9.76 -3.73
N ARG A 155 -13.03 -8.72 -4.20
CA ARG A 155 -12.79 -8.49 -5.64
C ARG A 155 -12.03 -9.64 -6.29
N VAL A 156 -10.97 -10.13 -5.66
CA VAL A 156 -10.22 -11.29 -6.17
C VAL A 156 -11.15 -12.50 -6.23
N ILE A 157 -11.91 -12.79 -5.17
CA ILE A 157 -12.82 -13.95 -5.19
C ILE A 157 -13.88 -13.86 -6.29
N LEU A 158 -14.38 -12.65 -6.57
CA LEU A 158 -15.34 -12.43 -7.66
C LEU A 158 -14.72 -12.64 -9.04
N ASP A 159 -13.45 -12.30 -9.25
CA ASP A 159 -12.76 -12.42 -10.54
C ASP A 159 -12.28 -13.86 -10.87
N LYS A 160 -12.61 -14.85 -10.03
CA LYS A 160 -12.30 -16.26 -10.30
C LYS A 160 -12.89 -16.71 -11.65
N PRO A 161 -12.18 -17.58 -12.41
CA PRO A 161 -10.90 -18.19 -12.09
C PRO A 161 -9.69 -17.29 -12.43
N HIS A 162 -8.64 -17.36 -11.62
CA HIS A 162 -7.37 -16.68 -11.89
C HIS A 162 -6.36 -17.63 -12.53
N TYR A 163 -5.56 -17.09 -13.44
CA TYR A 163 -4.46 -17.80 -14.08
C TYR A 163 -3.17 -17.02 -13.87
N PHE A 164 -2.10 -17.74 -13.56
CA PHE A 164 -0.76 -17.18 -13.41
C PHE A 164 0.24 -18.11 -14.08
N ASN A 165 1.02 -17.57 -15.03
CA ASN A 165 1.88 -18.36 -15.93
C ASN A 165 1.14 -19.55 -16.56
N GLU A 166 -0.06 -19.29 -17.11
CA GLU A 166 -0.94 -20.29 -17.73
C GLU A 166 -1.45 -21.41 -16.79
N LYS A 167 -1.13 -21.35 -15.49
CA LYS A 167 -1.63 -22.29 -14.48
C LYS A 167 -2.78 -21.67 -13.70
N PRO A 168 -3.88 -22.41 -13.47
CA PRO A 168 -4.96 -21.92 -12.63
C PRO A 168 -4.48 -21.79 -11.18
N LEU A 169 -4.81 -20.67 -10.53
CA LEU A 169 -4.53 -20.47 -9.11
C LEU A 169 -5.71 -20.98 -8.28
N ASN A 170 -5.43 -21.84 -7.30
CA ASN A 170 -6.41 -22.27 -6.32
C ASN A 170 -6.46 -21.29 -5.14
N ILE A 171 -7.35 -20.31 -5.23
CA ILE A 171 -7.47 -19.20 -4.28
C ILE A 171 -8.67 -19.42 -3.36
N MET A 172 -8.47 -19.20 -2.06
CA MET A 172 -9.53 -19.19 -1.06
C MET A 172 -9.34 -18.06 -0.05
N LYS A 173 -10.44 -17.64 0.58
CA LYS A 173 -10.39 -16.72 1.72
C LYS A 173 -9.71 -17.39 2.92
N CYS A 174 -8.76 -16.69 3.53
CA CYS A 174 -8.09 -17.16 4.74
C CYS A 174 -8.79 -16.58 5.99
N THR A 175 -9.60 -17.38 6.67
CA THR A 175 -10.25 -16.99 7.93
C THR A 175 -9.41 -17.36 9.15
N SER A 176 -9.72 -16.77 10.31
CA SER A 176 -9.08 -17.13 11.59
C SER A 176 -9.20 -18.63 11.91
N THR A 177 -10.28 -19.29 11.49
CA THR A 177 -10.44 -20.75 11.65
C THR A 177 -9.48 -21.52 10.75
N ASN A 178 -9.20 -21.06 9.53
CA ASN A 178 -8.18 -21.68 8.67
C ASN A 178 -6.79 -21.51 9.26
N LYS A 179 -6.46 -20.32 9.77
CA LYS A 179 -5.21 -20.07 10.52
C LYS A 179 -5.08 -21.01 11.73
N ILE A 180 -6.17 -21.22 12.48
CA ILE A 180 -6.18 -22.12 13.65
C ILE A 180 -6.11 -23.59 13.24
N ILE A 181 -6.79 -24.05 12.18
CA ILE A 181 -6.73 -25.44 11.70
C ILE A 181 -5.32 -25.78 11.17
N MET A 182 -4.67 -24.83 10.50
CA MET A 182 -3.27 -24.95 10.08
C MET A 182 -2.34 -25.02 11.30
N ASN A 183 -2.55 -24.15 12.29
CA ASN A 183 -1.85 -24.21 13.58
C ASN A 183 -2.16 -25.49 14.42
N MET A 184 -3.36 -26.09 14.28
CA MET A 184 -3.74 -27.33 15.01
C MET A 184 -3.13 -28.59 14.37
N LYS A 185 -3.03 -28.65 13.04
CA LYS A 185 -2.32 -29.74 12.34
C LYS A 185 -0.82 -29.74 12.66
N TYR A 186 -0.25 -28.56 12.94
CA TYR A 186 1.12 -28.36 13.42
C TYR A 186 1.38 -29.03 14.79
N ALA A 187 0.49 -28.85 15.76
CA ALA A 187 0.65 -29.41 17.11
C ALA A 187 0.55 -30.95 17.17
N SER A 188 -0.25 -31.57 16.29
CA SER A 188 -0.44 -33.03 16.28
C SER A 188 0.78 -33.84 15.81
N LYS A 189 1.78 -33.20 15.18
CA LYS A 189 2.98 -33.85 14.61
C LYS A 189 4.28 -33.50 15.33
N ASN A 190 4.26 -32.57 16.29
CA ASN A 190 5.37 -32.22 17.18
C ASN A 190 4.90 -32.28 18.65
N PRO A 191 5.04 -33.43 19.34
CA PRO A 191 4.54 -33.60 20.71
C PRO A 191 5.28 -32.77 21.77
N ASP A 192 6.36 -32.08 21.40
CA ASP A 192 7.16 -31.26 22.32
C ASP A 192 6.73 -29.78 22.36
N SER A 193 5.68 -29.39 21.62
CA SER A 193 5.10 -28.03 21.67
C SER A 193 3.60 -28.07 21.99
N VAL A 194 3.22 -28.68 23.12
CA VAL A 194 1.82 -28.87 23.50
C VAL A 194 1.41 -27.86 24.57
N ASP A 195 0.65 -26.85 24.14
CA ASP A 195 -0.12 -25.96 25.02
C ASP A 195 -1.54 -26.56 25.21
N ILE A 196 -1.67 -27.28 26.32
CA ILE A 196 -2.81 -27.54 27.24
C ILE A 196 -4.27 -27.61 26.72
N ASN A 197 -4.68 -26.90 25.67
CA ASN A 197 -6.07 -26.83 25.20
C ASN A 197 -6.56 -28.11 24.48
N GLU A 198 -5.69 -29.09 24.26
CA GLU A 198 -5.96 -30.30 23.46
C GLU A 198 -6.85 -31.33 24.19
N ASN A 199 -6.82 -31.38 25.53
CA ASN A 199 -7.58 -32.37 26.30
C ASN A 199 -9.09 -32.05 26.38
N PHE A 200 -9.46 -30.77 26.34
CA PHE A 200 -10.87 -30.36 26.37
C PHE A 200 -11.60 -30.69 25.06
N LEU A 201 -10.90 -30.57 23.92
CA LEU A 201 -11.48 -30.87 22.60
C LEU A 201 -11.55 -32.38 22.30
N LYS A 202 -10.56 -33.17 22.73
CA LYS A 202 -10.64 -34.65 22.69
C LYS A 202 -11.81 -35.18 23.52
N PHE A 203 -12.09 -34.53 24.65
CA PHE A 203 -13.24 -34.87 25.51
C PHE A 203 -14.58 -34.57 24.82
N GLN A 204 -14.74 -33.41 24.16
CA GLN A 204 -15.95 -33.09 23.40
C GLN A 204 -16.21 -34.03 22.21
N TYR A 205 -15.15 -34.48 21.52
CA TYR A 205 -15.27 -35.44 20.44
C TYR A 205 -15.68 -36.83 20.94
N ASN A 206 -15.08 -37.30 22.05
CA ASN A 206 -15.44 -38.58 22.68
C ASN A 206 -16.86 -38.61 23.29
N LEU A 207 -17.38 -37.46 23.70
CA LEU A 207 -18.78 -37.31 24.12
C LEU A 207 -19.79 -37.39 22.97
N LYS A 208 -19.36 -37.09 21.73
CA LYS A 208 -20.21 -37.18 20.53
C LYS A 208 -20.06 -38.49 19.78
N SER A 209 -18.90 -39.16 19.89
CA SER A 209 -18.61 -40.43 19.21
C SER A 209 -19.00 -41.67 20.03
N THR A 210 -19.32 -41.51 21.33
CA THR A 210 -20.03 -42.54 22.10
C THR A 210 -21.49 -42.60 21.67
N SER A 211 -21.70 -43.10 20.45
CA SER A 211 -22.97 -43.73 20.11
C SER A 211 -23.24 -44.80 21.16
N PHE A 212 -24.31 -44.62 21.94
CA PHE A 212 -24.82 -45.59 22.88
C PHE A 212 -25.28 -46.81 22.06
N GLN A 213 -24.36 -47.74 21.79
CA GLN A 213 -24.75 -49.08 21.36
C GLN A 213 -25.45 -49.71 22.55
N LYS A 214 -26.78 -49.76 22.52
CA LYS A 214 -27.56 -50.63 23.39
C LYS A 214 -27.06 -52.07 23.19
N LYS A 215 -26.25 -52.55 24.12
CA LYS A 215 -26.20 -53.98 24.44
C LYS A 215 -27.20 -54.21 25.55
N ASP A 216 -28.30 -54.88 25.21
CA ASP A 216 -29.13 -55.54 26.19
C ASP A 216 -28.32 -56.67 26.84
N ASP A 217 -28.23 -56.65 28.17
CA ASP A 217 -28.48 -57.79 29.06
C ASP A 217 -28.30 -57.33 30.53
N SER A 218 -29.20 -57.77 31.41
CA SER A 218 -29.36 -57.32 32.79
C SER A 218 -28.07 -57.36 33.64
N MET A 219 -27.51 -56.18 33.93
CA MET A 219 -26.43 -56.00 34.91
C MET A 219 -26.97 -56.14 36.33
N SER A 220 -26.26 -56.87 37.20
CA SER A 220 -26.66 -57.02 38.61
C SER A 220 -26.52 -55.68 39.35
N GLU A 221 -27.36 -55.44 40.36
CA GLU A 221 -27.33 -54.22 41.19
C GLU A 221 -25.95 -53.97 41.81
N ILE A 222 -25.25 -55.03 42.21
CA ILE A 222 -23.89 -55.00 42.75
C ILE A 222 -22.87 -54.50 41.71
N ASP A 223 -23.06 -54.86 40.44
CA ASP A 223 -22.13 -54.45 39.38
C ASP A 223 -22.43 -53.02 38.90
N LEU A 224 -23.68 -52.56 39.00
CA LEU A 224 -24.05 -51.16 38.83
C LEU A 224 -23.42 -50.27 39.91
N GLU A 225 -23.47 -50.67 41.18
CA GLU A 225 -22.85 -49.92 42.29
C GLU A 225 -21.32 -49.82 42.14
N LYS A 226 -20.66 -50.88 41.65
CA LYS A 226 -19.23 -50.86 41.35
C LYS A 226 -18.90 -49.90 40.19
N GLU A 227 -19.71 -49.88 39.13
CA GLU A 227 -19.47 -48.98 38.00
C GLU A 227 -19.75 -47.52 38.38
N VAL A 228 -20.78 -47.25 39.20
CA VAL A 228 -21.03 -45.91 39.76
C VAL A 228 -19.83 -45.45 40.60
N SER A 229 -19.32 -46.29 41.50
CA SER A 229 -18.13 -45.97 42.31
C SER A 229 -16.88 -45.71 41.44
N ARG A 230 -16.73 -46.47 40.34
CA ARG A 230 -15.65 -46.26 39.37
C ARG A 230 -15.79 -44.92 38.66
N LEU A 231 -17.00 -44.57 38.22
CA LEU A 231 -17.30 -43.32 37.53
C LEU A 231 -17.12 -42.10 38.44
N GLU A 232 -17.52 -42.18 39.71
CA GLU A 232 -17.32 -41.09 40.69
C GLU A 232 -15.83 -40.82 40.94
N THR A 233 -15.04 -41.88 41.09
CA THR A 233 -13.58 -41.77 41.25
C THR A 233 -12.93 -41.15 40.01
N LEU A 234 -13.39 -41.55 38.83
CA LEU A 234 -12.89 -41.05 37.56
C LEU A 234 -13.29 -39.59 37.34
N LEU A 235 -14.51 -39.20 37.73
CA LEU A 235 -14.98 -37.83 37.70
C LEU A 235 -14.13 -36.95 38.61
N LYS A 236 -13.91 -37.36 39.86
CA LYS A 236 -13.09 -36.61 40.82
C LYS A 236 -11.67 -36.36 40.31
N LYS A 237 -11.02 -37.42 39.81
CA LYS A 237 -9.67 -37.31 39.23
C LYS A 237 -9.63 -36.40 38.00
N THR A 238 -10.69 -36.46 37.17
CA THR A 238 -10.81 -35.59 36.00
C THR A 238 -11.00 -34.13 36.39
N THR A 239 -11.81 -33.85 37.42
CA THR A 239 -12.02 -32.48 37.93
C THR A 239 -10.75 -31.90 38.55
N GLU A 240 -10.01 -32.68 39.33
CA GLU A 240 -8.74 -32.25 39.92
C GLU A 240 -7.70 -31.91 38.83
N ASN A 241 -7.57 -32.79 37.82
CA ASN A 241 -6.70 -32.53 36.68
C ASN A 241 -7.13 -31.25 35.94
N PHE A 242 -8.42 -31.08 35.66
CA PHE A 242 -8.94 -29.88 35.00
C PHE A 242 -8.61 -28.60 35.76
N ASN A 243 -8.74 -28.62 37.09
CA ASN A 243 -8.44 -27.45 37.93
C ASN A 243 -6.96 -27.08 37.94
N VAL A 244 -6.06 -28.07 38.01
CA VAL A 244 -4.60 -27.83 37.93
C VAL A 244 -4.25 -27.24 36.56
N THR A 245 -4.77 -27.84 35.51
CA THR A 245 -4.57 -27.41 34.14
C THR A 245 -5.09 -26.00 33.88
N ARG A 246 -6.29 -25.66 34.37
CA ARG A 246 -6.87 -24.32 34.29
C ARG A 246 -5.99 -23.28 34.97
N LYS A 247 -5.50 -23.58 36.17
CA LYS A 247 -4.63 -22.67 36.91
C LYS A 247 -3.32 -22.39 36.18
N GLN A 248 -2.72 -23.43 35.60
CA GLN A 248 -1.49 -23.28 34.84
C GLN A 248 -1.68 -22.40 33.59
N LEU A 249 -2.78 -22.60 32.85
CA LEU A 249 -3.18 -21.72 31.74
C LEU A 249 -3.41 -20.26 32.18
N GLU A 250 -4.06 -20.05 33.33
CA GLU A 250 -4.27 -18.71 33.89
C GLU A 250 -2.93 -18.01 34.21
N ASP A 251 -1.98 -18.74 34.81
CA ASP A 251 -0.64 -18.23 35.14
C ASP A 251 0.18 -17.93 33.87
N ASP A 252 0.17 -18.82 32.88
CA ASP A 252 0.87 -18.65 31.60
C ASP A 252 0.32 -17.46 30.81
N CYS A 253 -1.01 -17.29 30.78
CA CYS A 253 -1.66 -16.16 30.14
C CYS A 253 -1.29 -14.83 30.82
N CYS A 254 -1.23 -14.82 32.16
CA CYS A 254 -0.77 -13.65 32.91
C CYS A 254 0.69 -13.30 32.60
N GLU A 255 1.58 -14.28 32.44
CA GLU A 255 2.98 -14.03 32.08
C GLU A 255 3.11 -13.50 30.65
N GLN A 256 2.39 -14.07 29.69
CA GLN A 256 2.36 -13.59 28.31
C GLN A 256 1.85 -12.15 28.23
N LEU A 257 0.78 -11.81 28.95
CA LEU A 257 0.26 -10.45 29.02
C LEU A 257 1.28 -9.47 29.61
N ARG A 258 2.04 -9.88 30.64
CA ARG A 258 3.11 -9.04 31.18
C ARG A 258 4.22 -8.77 30.16
N LYS A 259 4.64 -9.79 29.42
CA LYS A 259 5.66 -9.65 28.34
C LYS A 259 5.16 -8.71 27.25
N LEU A 260 3.93 -8.94 26.76
CA LEU A 260 3.31 -8.11 25.72
C LEU A 260 3.19 -6.64 26.16
N ASN A 261 2.82 -6.40 27.41
CA ASN A 261 2.72 -5.06 27.96
C ASN A 261 4.10 -4.39 28.11
N ALA A 262 5.13 -5.14 28.51
CA ALA A 262 6.50 -4.65 28.54
C ALA A 262 7.01 -4.26 27.15
N ASP A 263 6.74 -5.10 26.15
CA ASP A 263 7.10 -4.83 24.74
C ASP A 263 6.35 -3.61 24.19
N ALA A 264 5.05 -3.48 24.50
CA ALA A 264 4.26 -2.32 24.13
C ALA A 264 4.81 -1.02 24.74
N ASN A 265 5.18 -1.04 26.03
CA ASN A 265 5.81 0.10 26.70
C ASN A 265 7.16 0.46 26.08
N ARG A 266 7.97 -0.55 25.72
CA ARG A 266 9.25 -0.34 25.04
C ARG A 266 9.06 0.28 23.66
N SER A 267 8.07 -0.20 22.91
CA SER A 267 7.73 0.36 21.59
C SER A 267 7.27 1.81 21.70
N HIS A 268 6.45 2.13 22.71
CA HIS A 268 6.00 3.50 22.96
C HIS A 268 7.16 4.44 23.32
N GLN A 269 8.11 3.98 24.15
CA GLN A 269 9.31 4.76 24.46
C GLN A 269 10.14 5.02 23.21
N LEU A 270 10.37 3.99 22.38
CA LEU A 270 11.14 4.12 21.15
C LEU A 270 10.50 5.13 20.18
N GLN A 271 9.16 5.14 20.11
CA GLN A 271 8.42 6.10 19.30
C GLN A 271 8.60 7.53 19.82
N GLN A 272 8.53 7.75 21.14
CA GLN A 272 8.78 9.07 21.72
C GLN A 272 10.21 9.55 21.46
N ASP A 273 11.19 8.67 21.56
CA ASP A 273 12.60 9.02 21.31
C ASP A 273 12.79 9.43 19.84
N LEU A 274 12.17 8.68 18.89
CA LEU A 274 12.21 9.00 17.46
C LEU A 274 11.51 10.33 17.13
N GLU A 275 10.37 10.61 17.75
CA GLU A 275 9.66 11.89 17.58
C GLU A 275 10.49 13.08 18.07
N GLN A 276 11.22 12.92 19.18
CA GLN A 276 12.13 13.94 19.69
C GLN A 276 13.30 14.19 18.73
N GLU A 277 13.88 13.12 18.18
CA GLU A 277 14.97 13.22 17.21
C GLU A 277 14.51 13.90 15.91
N TYR A 278 13.37 13.49 15.37
CA TYR A 278 12.76 14.13 14.20
C TYR A 278 12.50 15.62 14.42
N THR A 279 11.99 15.99 15.60
CA THR A 279 11.74 17.39 15.94
C THR A 279 13.03 18.22 15.96
N LYS A 280 14.13 17.67 16.48
CA LYS A 280 15.44 18.34 16.46
C LYS A 280 15.92 18.55 15.03
N LEU A 281 15.86 17.50 14.21
CA LEU A 281 16.29 17.54 12.81
C LEU A 281 15.47 18.54 11.99
N LEU A 282 14.17 18.64 12.27
CA LEU A 282 13.28 19.60 11.61
C LEU A 282 13.63 21.06 11.95
N VAL A 283 14.03 21.33 13.19
CA VAL A 283 14.49 22.67 13.60
C VAL A 283 15.80 23.03 12.91
N GLU A 284 16.74 22.09 12.84
CA GLU A 284 18.02 22.26 12.15
C GLU A 284 17.83 22.51 10.66
N TYR A 285 17.00 21.70 9.99
CA TYR A 285 16.65 21.87 8.58
C TYR A 285 16.09 23.27 8.30
N LYS A 286 15.12 23.74 9.11
CA LYS A 286 14.55 25.09 8.97
C LYS A 286 15.59 26.20 9.15
N SER A 287 16.54 26.02 10.06
CA SER A 287 17.64 26.97 10.25
C SER A 287 18.53 27.04 9.00
N LEU A 288 18.92 25.88 8.46
CA LEU A 288 19.73 25.79 7.25
C LEU A 288 19.02 26.33 6.01
N THR A 289 17.71 26.11 5.88
CA THR A 289 16.91 26.70 4.80
C THR A 289 16.95 28.22 4.86
N ARG A 290 16.75 28.79 6.06
CA ARG A 290 16.81 30.24 6.26
C ARG A 290 18.19 30.82 5.93
N GLU A 291 19.26 30.15 6.37
CA GLU A 291 20.63 30.58 6.08
C GLU A 291 20.93 30.56 4.58
N ASN A 292 20.44 29.54 3.85
CA ASN A 292 20.56 29.48 2.40
C ASN A 292 19.75 30.58 1.70
N GLU A 293 18.54 30.89 2.18
CA GLU A 293 17.73 32.00 1.65
C GLU A 293 18.45 33.34 1.83
N GLU A 294 19.00 33.59 3.02
CA GLU A 294 19.78 34.81 3.32
C GLU A 294 21.05 34.90 2.44
N LEU A 295 21.75 33.79 2.20
CA LEU A 295 22.92 33.75 1.33
C LEU A 295 22.55 34.01 -0.14
N ASN A 296 21.42 33.48 -0.60
CA ASN A 296 20.94 33.66 -1.96
C ASN A 296 20.51 35.12 -2.22
N GLU A 297 19.90 35.79 -1.24
CA GLU A 297 19.60 37.22 -1.30
C GLU A 297 20.88 38.06 -1.41
N GLN A 298 21.91 37.73 -0.63
CA GLN A 298 23.22 38.42 -0.71
C GLN A 298 23.88 38.23 -2.08
N TYR A 299 23.82 37.02 -2.64
CA TYR A 299 24.36 36.74 -3.97
C TYR A 299 23.66 37.57 -5.05
N LEU A 300 22.32 37.61 -5.03
CA LEU A 300 21.53 38.38 -5.99
C LEU A 300 21.84 39.89 -5.90
N GLN A 301 22.05 40.40 -4.68
CA GLN A 301 22.39 41.79 -4.48
C GLN A 301 23.79 42.13 -5.02
N ALA A 302 24.77 41.24 -4.81
CA ALA A 302 26.10 41.40 -5.39
C ALA A 302 26.08 41.33 -6.94
N GLU A 303 25.20 40.51 -7.52
CA GLU A 303 25.03 40.41 -8.97
C GLU A 303 24.42 41.69 -9.57
N LEU A 304 23.45 42.31 -8.88
CA LEU A 304 22.90 43.62 -9.26
C LEU A 304 23.95 44.73 -9.19
N GLU A 305 24.76 44.77 -8.13
CA GLU A 305 25.85 45.74 -8.01
C GLU A 305 26.88 45.57 -9.14
N ASN A 306 27.25 44.34 -9.48
CA ASN A 306 28.14 44.07 -10.61
C ASN A 306 27.52 44.50 -11.96
N PHE A 307 26.21 44.32 -12.13
CA PHE A 307 25.51 44.79 -13.33
C PHE A 307 25.54 46.33 -13.44
N GLU A 308 25.27 47.04 -12.35
CA GLU A 308 25.35 48.51 -12.30
C GLU A 308 26.76 49.02 -12.62
N ILE A 309 27.79 48.38 -12.04
CA ILE A 309 29.19 48.70 -12.32
C ILE A 309 29.51 48.49 -13.80
N THR A 310 29.08 47.37 -14.38
CA THR A 310 29.32 47.04 -15.79
C THR A 310 28.67 48.08 -16.71
N SER A 311 27.41 48.42 -16.46
CA SER A 311 26.69 49.45 -17.22
C SER A 311 27.39 50.82 -17.15
N TYR A 312 27.92 51.19 -16.00
CA TYR A 312 28.66 52.43 -15.83
C TYR A 312 29.96 52.46 -16.67
N TYR A 313 30.72 51.36 -16.68
CA TYR A 313 31.92 51.25 -17.50
C TYR A 313 31.63 51.27 -19.00
N GLU A 314 30.56 50.63 -19.45
CA GLU A 314 30.13 50.67 -20.85
C GLU A 314 29.78 52.10 -21.29
N GLN A 315 29.13 52.88 -20.42
CA GLN A 315 28.78 54.26 -20.71
C GLN A 315 30.02 55.16 -20.82
N ILE A 316 30.99 55.02 -19.92
CA ILE A 316 32.28 55.73 -20.02
C ILE A 316 32.99 55.36 -21.33
N LEU A 317 33.04 54.07 -21.66
CA LEU A 317 33.65 53.61 -22.91
C LEU A 317 32.96 54.27 -24.11
N ALA A 318 31.63 54.29 -24.16
CA ALA A 318 30.88 54.93 -25.25
C ALA A 318 31.23 56.42 -25.39
N ASP A 319 31.28 57.16 -24.28
CA ASP A 319 31.62 58.59 -24.28
C ASP A 319 33.05 58.85 -24.79
N VAL A 320 34.03 58.08 -24.31
CA VAL A 320 35.43 58.16 -24.76
C VAL A 320 35.55 57.80 -26.25
N THR A 321 34.80 56.80 -26.71
CA THR A 321 34.80 56.39 -28.12
C THR A 321 34.21 57.49 -29.01
N ALA A 322 33.17 58.19 -28.55
CA ALA A 322 32.59 59.31 -29.26
C ALA A 322 33.54 60.53 -29.34
N GLU A 323 34.22 60.85 -28.23
CA GLU A 323 35.18 61.96 -28.17
C GLU A 323 36.42 61.68 -29.05
N THR A 324 36.95 60.45 -29.02
CA THR A 324 38.05 60.05 -29.90
C THR A 324 37.66 60.08 -31.38
N ALA A 325 36.46 59.61 -31.74
CA ALA A 325 35.95 59.72 -33.11
C ALA A 325 35.80 61.18 -33.57
N GLN A 326 35.35 62.08 -32.70
CA GLN A 326 35.31 63.52 -33.00
C GLN A 326 36.71 64.09 -33.25
N LEU A 327 37.68 63.78 -32.40
CA LEU A 327 39.07 64.22 -32.56
C LEU A 327 39.70 63.67 -33.85
N GLU A 328 39.44 62.41 -34.18
CA GLU A 328 39.91 61.79 -35.44
C GLU A 328 39.30 62.48 -36.67
N ALA A 329 38.00 62.79 -36.63
CA ALA A 329 37.33 63.52 -37.71
C ALA A 329 37.93 64.93 -37.89
N GLU A 330 38.13 65.66 -36.78
CA GLU A 330 38.72 67.00 -36.79
C GLU A 330 40.18 66.99 -37.29
N TYR A 331 40.94 65.96 -36.91
CA TYR A 331 42.32 65.75 -37.39
C TYR A 331 42.37 65.42 -38.88
N THR A 332 41.43 64.60 -39.36
CA THR A 332 41.31 64.23 -40.78
C THR A 332 40.95 65.45 -41.63
N GLU A 333 40.02 66.28 -41.17
CA GLU A 333 39.66 67.54 -41.84
C GLU A 333 40.87 68.50 -41.92
N LYS A 334 41.64 68.63 -40.83
CA LYS A 334 42.87 69.43 -40.83
C LYS A 334 43.93 68.89 -41.79
N LEU A 335 44.11 67.57 -41.87
CA LEU A 335 45.01 66.94 -42.84
C LEU A 335 44.56 67.20 -44.28
N GLU A 336 43.27 67.07 -44.60
CA GLU A 336 42.75 67.37 -45.94
C GLU A 336 43.01 68.82 -46.34
N ILE A 337 42.85 69.79 -45.43
CA ILE A 337 43.18 71.20 -45.68
C ILE A 337 44.67 71.39 -45.97
N VAL A 338 45.56 70.70 -45.25
CA VAL A 338 47.01 70.76 -45.49
C VAL A 338 47.37 70.17 -46.86
N TYR A 339 46.84 68.99 -47.20
CA TYR A 339 47.08 68.36 -48.50
C TYR A 339 46.44 69.12 -49.68
N ALA A 340 45.30 69.79 -49.48
CA ALA A 340 44.69 70.68 -50.46
C ALA A 340 45.55 71.94 -50.73
N ASN A 341 46.27 72.44 -49.72
CA ASN A 341 47.20 73.55 -49.89
C ASN A 341 48.54 73.13 -50.54
N ASP A 342 49.02 71.91 -50.30
CA ASP A 342 50.22 71.37 -50.96
C ASP A 342 49.98 71.02 -52.45
N THR A 343 48.75 70.68 -52.84
CA THR A 343 48.38 70.39 -54.23
C THR A 343 48.24 71.64 -55.12
N VAL A 344 48.08 72.84 -54.55
CA VAL A 344 48.14 74.11 -55.30
C VAL A 344 49.60 74.48 -55.66
N THR A 345 50.60 73.86 -55.02
CA THR A 345 52.02 74.22 -55.22
C THR A 345 52.84 73.18 -55.98
N SER A 346 52.27 72.03 -56.38
CA SER A 346 53.03 70.95 -57.03
C SER A 346 52.28 70.22 -58.16
N ALA A 347 51.78 70.97 -59.14
CA ALA A 347 51.43 70.40 -60.45
C ALA A 347 52.69 70.22 -61.31
N SER A 348 53.42 69.10 -61.16
CA SER A 348 54.25 68.56 -62.25
C SER A 348 54.68 67.11 -62.02
N SER A 349 54.38 66.29 -63.03
CA SER A 349 55.05 65.04 -63.42
C SER A 349 54.71 63.72 -62.70
N ARG A 350 54.03 62.85 -63.45
CA ARG A 350 54.05 61.37 -63.43
C ARG A 350 55.18 60.94 -64.42
N PRO A 351 55.89 59.76 -64.34
CA PRO A 351 55.25 58.44 -64.24
C PRO A 351 56.00 57.19 -63.68
N THR A 352 55.19 56.12 -63.49
CA THR A 352 55.39 54.66 -63.75
C THR A 352 56.21 53.70 -62.85
N SER A 353 55.57 52.53 -62.64
CA SER A 353 56.05 51.17 -62.26
C SER A 353 56.38 50.94 -60.76
N ALA A 354 56.14 49.81 -60.09
CA ALA A 354 55.92 48.42 -60.52
C ALA A 354 55.22 47.56 -59.42
N SER A 355 54.62 46.46 -59.89
CA SER A 355 54.51 45.10 -59.32
C SER A 355 53.98 44.77 -57.91
N ARG A 356 53.01 43.85 -57.97
CA ARG A 356 52.47 42.90 -56.98
C ARG A 356 53.50 42.30 -56.01
N THR A 357 53.10 42.13 -54.75
CA THR A 357 53.03 40.80 -54.10
C THR A 357 52.11 40.82 -52.88
N SER A 358 51.41 39.70 -52.73
CA SER A 358 50.41 39.30 -51.74
C SER A 358 50.98 38.96 -50.37
N THR A 359 50.28 39.34 -49.31
CA THR A 359 50.21 38.53 -48.07
C THR A 359 48.95 38.85 -47.29
N SER A 360 48.05 37.85 -47.20
CA SER A 360 46.91 37.81 -46.29
C SER A 360 47.36 37.36 -44.91
N LEU A 361 46.97 38.08 -43.86
CA LEU A 361 47.10 37.64 -42.47
C LEU A 361 45.73 37.77 -41.80
N THR A 362 45.09 36.62 -41.62
CA THR A 362 43.96 36.41 -40.71
C THR A 362 44.50 36.10 -39.30
N PRO A 363 43.86 36.59 -38.22
CA PRO A 363 44.22 36.21 -36.85
C PRO A 363 43.65 34.83 -36.45
N PRO A 364 44.22 34.18 -35.41
CA PRO A 364 44.04 32.76 -35.13
C PRO A 364 42.86 32.42 -34.21
N THR A 365 42.33 31.22 -34.41
CA THR A 365 41.33 30.50 -33.61
C THR A 365 41.90 30.07 -32.26
N ILE A 366 41.11 30.23 -31.18
CA ILE A 366 41.38 29.75 -29.82
C ILE A 366 40.80 28.32 -29.66
N PRO A 367 41.42 27.40 -28.90
CA PRO A 367 41.10 25.98 -28.86
C PRO A 367 39.90 25.64 -27.95
N ASP A 368 39.21 24.55 -28.31
CA ASP A 368 38.18 23.88 -27.52
C ASP A 368 38.71 23.41 -26.16
N GLU A 369 37.97 23.68 -25.09
CA GLU A 369 38.21 23.14 -23.75
C GLU A 369 37.61 21.73 -23.63
N ASP A 370 38.46 20.80 -23.18
CA ASP A 370 38.13 19.44 -22.81
C ASP A 370 37.13 19.41 -21.64
N ASN A 371 36.07 18.62 -21.83
CA ASN A 371 35.06 18.31 -20.84
C ASN A 371 35.48 17.03 -20.10
N ASP A 372 36.16 17.17 -18.96
CA ASP A 372 36.46 16.06 -18.05
C ASP A 372 35.26 15.82 -17.11
N GLU A 373 34.46 14.82 -17.45
CA GLU A 373 33.51 14.17 -16.53
C GLU A 373 34.30 13.27 -15.57
N ASN A 374 34.37 13.66 -14.29
CA ASN A 374 34.68 12.77 -13.18
C ASN A 374 33.43 12.65 -12.29
N GLU A 375 32.72 11.52 -12.41
CA GLU A 375 31.86 10.99 -11.36
C GLU A 375 32.38 9.59 -10.98
N GLU A 376 32.73 9.44 -9.71
CA GLU A 376 32.95 8.18 -8.98
C GLU A 376 31.76 7.95 -8.04
#